data_AF-A0A6V8NWE9-F1
#
_entry.id   AF-A0A6V8NWE9-F1
#
_cell.length_a   1.000
_cell.length_b   1.000
_cell.length_c   1.000
_cell.angle_alpha   90.00
_cell.angle_beta   90.00
_cell.angle_gamma   90.00
#
_symmetry.space_group_name_H-M   'P 1'
#
loop_
_entity.id
_entity.type
_entity.pdbx_description
1 polymer ?
#
loop_
_entity_poly.entity_id
_entity_poly.type
_entity_poly.pdbx_seq_one_letter_code
_entity_poly.pdbx_strand_id
1 'polypeptide(L)'
;MSRSKIKLKKGDKVKILTGKDSGKEGKILRVLPQKERIVVERINVLKRHMKQRKQTQPGGIIEKEGPIHLSNVMLVCPSCNKVTRIGRQVLESGDK
;
A
#
# COMPACT_ATOMS: atom_id res chain seq x y z
N MET A 1 21.30 8.77 -4.50
CA MET A 1 19.96 8.37 -4.98
C MET A 1 18.91 9.08 -4.14
N SER A 2 18.14 9.98 -4.74
CA SER A 2 17.13 10.80 -4.04
C SER A 2 16.03 9.92 -3.43
N ARG A 3 15.73 10.10 -2.14
CA ARG A 3 14.56 9.50 -1.50
C ARG A 3 13.33 10.24 -2.01
N SER A 4 12.56 9.64 -2.93
CA SER A 4 11.23 10.14 -3.29
C SER A 4 10.41 10.31 -2.01
N LYS A 5 9.90 11.52 -1.78
CA LYS A 5 9.23 11.91 -0.54
C LYS A 5 7.79 11.38 -0.52
N ILE A 6 7.63 10.12 -0.13
CA ILE A 6 6.31 9.49 -0.01
C ILE A 6 5.60 10.01 1.25
N LYS A 7 4.30 10.34 1.11
CA LYS A 7 3.45 10.81 2.20
C LYS A 7 2.82 9.67 3.01
N LEU A 8 2.60 8.51 2.39
CA LEU A 8 1.99 7.32 2.97
C LEU A 8 3.02 6.45 3.72
N LYS A 9 2.60 5.87 4.85
CA LYS A 9 3.43 5.00 5.71
C LYS A 9 2.85 3.58 5.76
N LYS A 10 3.69 2.64 6.20
CA LYS A 10 3.24 1.27 6.48
C LYS A 10 2.19 1.31 7.59
N GLY A 11 1.07 0.64 7.38
CA GLY A 11 -0.01 0.57 8.35
C GLY A 11 -1.16 1.55 8.13
N ASP A 12 -1.01 2.52 7.21
CA ASP A 12 -2.11 3.41 6.85
C ASP A 12 -3.24 2.63 6.15
N LYS A 13 -4.48 3.04 6.41
CA LYS A 13 -5.65 2.59 5.64
C LYS A 13 -5.80 3.46 4.42
N VAL A 14 -6.02 2.82 3.28
CA VAL A 14 -6.13 3.50 2.00
C VAL A 14 -7.25 2.93 1.15
N LYS A 15 -7.82 3.80 0.32
CA LYS A 15 -8.83 3.46 -0.69
C LYS A 15 -8.23 3.57 -2.07
N ILE A 16 -8.56 2.62 -2.94
CA ILE A 16 -8.15 2.62 -4.34
C ILE A 16 -9.14 3.46 -5.14
N LEU A 17 -8.63 4.42 -5.89
CA LEU A 17 -9.44 5.26 -6.77
C LEU A 17 -9.66 4.59 -8.13
N THR A 18 -8.60 4.04 -8.70
CA THR A 18 -8.58 3.61 -10.10
C THR A 18 -7.94 2.23 -10.27
N GLY A 19 -8.41 1.50 -11.29
CA GLY A 19 -7.93 0.15 -11.63
C GLY A 19 -8.91 -0.96 -11.25
N LYS A 20 -8.46 -2.22 -11.38
CA LYS A 20 -9.28 -3.43 -11.20
C LYS A 20 -9.98 -3.50 -9.82
N ASP A 21 -9.33 -2.97 -8.81
CA ASP A 21 -9.79 -3.00 -7.41
C ASP A 21 -10.33 -1.63 -6.95
N SER A 22 -10.78 -0.78 -7.87
CA SER A 22 -11.35 0.54 -7.55
C SER A 22 -12.48 0.45 -6.52
N GLY A 23 -12.46 1.36 -5.54
CA GLY A 23 -13.46 1.42 -4.47
C GLY A 23 -13.16 0.54 -3.25
N LYS A 24 -12.26 -0.45 -3.38
CA LYS A 24 -11.84 -1.26 -2.23
C LYS A 24 -10.91 -0.48 -1.31
N GLU A 25 -10.95 -0.86 -0.04
CA GLU A 25 -10.12 -0.32 1.02
C GLU A 25 -9.21 -1.41 1.58
N GLY A 26 -8.01 -1.02 2.01
CA GLY A 26 -7.08 -1.95 2.61
C GLY A 26 -5.94 -1.26 3.35
N LYS A 27 -5.15 -2.05 4.06
CA LYS A 27 -4.01 -1.56 4.83
C LYS A 27 -2.72 -1.68 4.03
N ILE A 28 -1.84 -0.69 4.13
CA ILE A 28 -0.52 -0.75 3.49
C ILE A 28 0.37 -1.76 4.25
N LEU A 29 0.74 -2.85 3.57
CA LEU A 29 1.66 -3.85 4.09
C LEU A 29 3.12 -3.41 3.95
N ARG A 30 3.48 -2.85 2.78
CA ARG A 30 4.84 -2.42 2.45
C ARG A 30 4.80 -1.23 1.51
N VAL A 31 5.76 -0.32 1.69
CA VAL A 31 6.00 0.81 0.79
C VAL A 31 7.30 0.53 0.03
N LEU A 32 7.33 0.78 -1.28
CA LEU A 32 8.48 0.63 -2.16
C LEU A 32 8.89 2.00 -2.71
N PRO A 33 9.68 2.80 -1.97
CA PRO A 33 9.95 4.19 -2.33
C PRO A 33 10.65 4.37 -3.65
N GLN A 34 11.59 3.48 -3.97
CA GLN A 34 12.37 3.52 -5.22
C GLN A 34 11.51 3.32 -6.47
N LYS A 35 10.33 2.71 -6.33
CA LYS A 35 9.44 2.37 -7.45
C LYS A 35 8.11 3.11 -7.40
N GLU A 36 7.96 4.05 -6.46
CA GLU A 36 6.72 4.82 -6.25
C GLU A 36 5.47 3.94 -6.13
N ARG A 37 5.63 2.79 -5.47
CA ARG A 37 4.59 1.77 -5.34
C ARG A 37 4.37 1.36 -3.90
N ILE A 38 3.17 0.84 -3.62
CA ILE A 38 2.77 0.29 -2.34
C ILE A 38 2.12 -1.07 -2.53
N VAL A 39 2.26 -1.94 -1.53
CA VAL A 39 1.55 -3.23 -1.47
C VAL A 39 0.45 -3.08 -0.43
N VAL A 40 -0.79 -3.28 -0.87
CA VAL A 40 -1.98 -3.15 -0.03
C VAL A 40 -2.58 -4.54 0.18
N GLU A 41 -3.08 -4.80 1.38
CA GLU A 41 -3.68 -6.08 1.75
C GLU A 41 -4.88 -6.45 0.87
N ARG A 42 -4.95 -7.72 0.43
CA ARG A 42 -6.05 -8.32 -0.37
C ARG A 42 -6.39 -7.58 -1.67
N ILE A 43 -5.44 -6.79 -2.17
CA ILE A 43 -5.61 -5.90 -3.30
C ILE A 43 -4.55 -6.27 -4.36
N ASN A 44 -4.93 -6.24 -5.63
CA ASN A 44 -4.07 -6.61 -6.75
C ASN A 44 -3.45 -8.01 -6.58
N VAL A 45 -4.29 -9.01 -6.27
CA VAL A 45 -3.82 -10.39 -6.04
C VAL A 45 -3.36 -11.01 -7.35
N LEU A 46 -2.11 -11.48 -7.36
CA LEU A 46 -1.43 -12.12 -8.48
C LEU A 46 -1.24 -13.61 -8.19
N LYS A 47 -1.54 -14.43 -9.20
CA LYS A 47 -1.21 -15.86 -9.18
C LYS A 47 0.24 -16.03 -9.59
N ARG A 48 1.08 -16.50 -8.68
CA ARG A 48 2.51 -16.73 -8.92
C ARG A 48 2.81 -18.21 -8.87
N HIS A 49 3.32 -18.74 -9.97
CA HIS A 49 3.91 -20.08 -10.01
C HIS A 49 5.23 -20.06 -9.26
N MET A 50 5.33 -20.82 -8.17
CA MET A 50 6.57 -20.98 -7.42
C MET A 50 6.98 -22.44 -7.37
N LYS A 51 8.23 -22.69 -7.78
CA LYS A 51 8.89 -23.98 -7.52
C LYS A 51 9.10 -24.13 -6.01
N GLN A 52 8.90 -25.34 -5.50
CA GLN A 52 9.20 -25.65 -4.10
C GLN A 52 10.67 -25.41 -3.81
N ARG A 53 10.96 -24.63 -2.76
CA ARG A 53 12.33 -24.36 -2.30
C ARG A 53 12.63 -24.97 -0.94
N LYS A 54 11.60 -25.26 -0.14
CA LYS A 54 11.70 -25.86 1.19
C LYS A 54 10.59 -26.89 1.34
N GLN A 55 10.87 -27.97 2.06
CA GLN A 55 9.91 -29.05 2.32
C GLN A 55 8.65 -28.53 3.04
N THR A 56 8.78 -27.45 3.82
CA THR A 56 7.69 -26.79 4.55
C THR A 56 6.83 -25.84 3.70
N GLN A 57 7.23 -25.52 2.46
CA GLN A 57 6.45 -24.62 1.60
C GLN A 57 5.78 -25.42 0.48
N PRO A 58 4.43 -25.40 0.40
CA PRO A 58 3.74 -26.04 -0.71
C PRO A 58 4.15 -25.37 -2.03
N GLY A 59 4.36 -26.20 -3.05
CA GLY A 59 4.61 -25.75 -4.40
C GLY A 59 3.33 -25.34 -5.10
N GLY A 60 3.49 -24.75 -6.28
CA GLY A 60 2.37 -24.53 -7.19
C GLY A 60 1.99 -23.07 -7.31
N ILE A 61 0.68 -22.84 -7.44
CA ILE A 61 0.11 -21.52 -7.70
C ILE A 61 -0.20 -20.86 -6.36
N ILE A 62 0.61 -19.87 -6.00
CA ILE A 62 0.43 -19.11 -4.76
C ILE A 62 -0.13 -17.75 -5.09
N GLU A 63 -1.12 -17.32 -4.32
CA GLU A 63 -1.68 -15.99 -4.41
C GLU A 63 -0.84 -15.00 -3.60
N LYS A 64 -0.48 -13.88 -4.21
CA LYS A 64 0.35 -12.85 -3.58
C LYS A 64 -0.14 -11.47 -3.97
N GLU A 65 -0.17 -10.55 -3.01
CA GLU A 65 -0.52 -9.16 -3.25
C GLU A 65 0.54 -8.46 -4.11
N GLY A 66 0.06 -7.82 -5.17
CA GLY A 66 0.83 -7.07 -6.13
C GLY A 66 1.01 -5.60 -5.70
N PRO A 67 2.07 -4.93 -6.19
CA PRO A 67 2.27 -3.52 -5.94
C PRO A 67 1.33 -2.65 -6.80
N ILE A 68 0.80 -1.59 -6.22
CA ILE A 68 -0.01 -0.54 -6.86
C ILE A 68 0.75 0.78 -6.85
N HIS A 69 0.54 1.60 -7.88
CA HIS A 69 1.13 2.93 -7.97
C HIS A 69 0.52 3.91 -6.96
N LEU A 70 1.35 4.75 -6.32
CA LEU A 70 0.91 5.69 -5.29
C LEU A 70 -0.21 6.64 -5.74
N SER A 71 -0.24 7.02 -7.01
CA SER A 71 -1.24 7.95 -7.57
C SER A 71 -2.68 7.41 -7.52
N ASN A 72 -2.84 6.08 -7.52
CA ASN A 72 -4.15 5.45 -7.65
C ASN A 72 -4.82 5.22 -6.29
N VAL A 73 -4.26 5.81 -5.24
CA VAL A 73 -4.58 5.47 -3.86
C VAL A 73 -4.68 6.73 -3.02
N MET A 74 -5.69 6.80 -2.15
CA MET A 74 -5.88 7.89 -1.19
C MET A 74 -5.96 7.38 0.24
N LEU A 75 -5.54 8.21 1.18
CA LEU A 75 -5.62 7.92 2.60
C LEU A 75 -7.07 7.95 3.07
N VAL A 76 -7.45 6.96 3.88
CA VAL A 76 -8.70 6.95 4.63
C VAL A 76 -8.38 7.50 6.01
N CYS A 77 -9.05 8.59 6.39
CA CYS A 77 -8.85 9.17 7.71
C CYS A 77 -9.33 8.19 8.80
N PRO A 78 -8.49 7.86 9.80
CA PRO A 78 -8.85 6.89 10.83
C PRO A 78 -10.01 7.36 11.73
N SER A 79 -10.21 8.67 11.85
CA SER A 79 -11.26 9.25 12.72
C SER A 79 -12.61 9.38 12.02
N CYS A 80 -12.62 9.79 10.74
CA CYS A 80 -13.88 10.08 10.03
C CYS A 80 -14.23 9.09 8.91
N ASN A 81 -13.37 8.11 8.63
CA ASN A 81 -13.51 7.11 7.55
C ASN A 81 -13.75 7.73 6.16
N LYS A 82 -13.48 9.03 5.99
CA LYS A 82 -13.55 9.71 4.69
C LYS A 82 -12.21 9.62 4.00
N VAL A 83 -12.26 9.62 2.68
CA VAL A 83 -11.08 9.69 1.82
C VAL A 83 -10.56 11.14 1.85
N THR A 84 -9.33 11.35 2.29
CA THR A 84 -8.76 12.69 2.48
C THR A 84 -7.35 12.81 1.91
N ARG A 85 -6.93 14.05 1.66
CA ARG A 85 -5.55 14.39 1.30
C ARG A 85 -4.74 14.66 2.57
N ILE A 86 -3.44 14.39 2.49
CA ILE A 86 -2.50 14.59 3.61
C ILE A 86 -2.03 16.06 3.60
N GLY A 87 -2.43 16.80 4.65
CA GLY A 87 -1.85 18.09 5.05
C GLY A 87 -0.72 17.90 6.06
N ARG A 88 0.07 18.95 6.29
CA ARG A 88 1.05 19.03 7.39
C ARG A 88 0.85 20.36 8.09
N GLN A 89 0.88 20.35 9.41
CA GLN A 89 0.83 21.54 10.25
C GLN A 89 1.96 21.42 11.27
N VAL A 90 2.71 22.50 11.45
CA VAL A 90 3.75 22.56 12.48
C VAL A 90 3.07 22.98 13.78
N LEU A 91 3.24 22.19 14.84
CA LEU A 91 2.75 22.53 16.17
C LEU A 91 3.74 23.47 16.85
N GLU A 92 3.27 24.27 17.81
CA GLU A 92 4.10 25.22 18.58
C GLU A 92 5.27 24.54 19.31
N SER A 93 5.14 23.25 19.60
CA SER A 93 6.17 22.39 20.20
C SER A 93 7.32 22.02 19.24
N GLY A 94 7.26 22.42 17.96
CA GLY A 94 8.29 22.13 16.95
C GLY A 94 8.12 20.81 16.19
N ASP A 95 7.16 19.98 16.62
CA ASP A 95 6.80 18.72 15.96
C ASP A 95 5.94 18.95 14.70
N LYS A 96 6.11 18.08 13.69
CA LYS A 96 5.57 18.20 12.32
C LYS A 96 4.61 17.08 11.91
#